data_AF-A0AAW5KH85-F1
#
_entry.id   AF-A0AAW5KH85-F1
#
_cell.length_a   1.000
_cell.length_b   1.000
_cell.length_c   1.000
_cell.angle_alpha   90.00
_cell.angle_beta   90.00
_cell.angle_gamma   90.00
#
_symmetry.space_group_name_H-M   'P 1'
#
loop_
_entity.id
_entity.type
_entity.pdbx_description
1 polymer ?
#
loop_
_entity_poly.entity_id
_entity_poly.type
_entity_poly.pdbx_seq_one_letter_code
_entity_poly.pdbx_strand_id
1 'polypeptide(L)'
;ELKAIIFGAIIIGAVGAIMDVAVDIAASLYEIKRKLPNSSFHSLVRSGYTIGRDILGTMANTLVLAYIGSSLSVVLLHFAYNDSLLYILNREMIVVEILQALVGSFGILL
;
A
#
# COMPACT_ATOMS: atom_id res chain seq x y z
N GLU A 1 16.63 12.79 14.14
CA GLU A 1 15.99 13.48 12.99
C GLU A 1 15.53 12.51 11.90
N LEU A 2 16.36 11.55 11.47
CA LEU A 2 15.98 10.55 10.45
C LEU A 2 14.71 9.74 10.76
N LYS A 3 14.51 9.34 12.03
CA LYS A 3 13.29 8.62 12.46
C LYS A 3 11.99 9.39 12.17
N ALA A 4 12.01 10.71 12.35
CA ALA A 4 10.85 11.55 12.07
C ALA A 4 10.58 11.67 10.56
N ILE A 5 11.65 11.73 9.76
CA ILE A 5 11.57 11.74 8.29
C ILE A 5 11.01 10.41 7.77
N ILE A 6 11.51 9.27 8.27
CA ILE A 6 11.02 7.95 7.91
C ILE A 6 9.54 7.80 8.28
N PHE A 7 9.16 8.24 9.48
CA PHE A 7 7.76 8.21 9.91
C PHE A 7 6.87 9.11 9.03
N GLY A 8 7.34 10.31 8.69
CA GLY A 8 6.64 11.20 7.76
C GLY A 8 6.47 10.58 6.37
N ALA A 9 7.51 9.92 5.83
CA ALA A 9 7.44 9.23 4.55
C ALA A 9 6.44 8.07 4.57
N ILE A 10 6.38 7.29 5.66
CA ILE A 10 5.37 6.24 5.85
C ILE A 10 3.95 6.83 5.84
N ILE A 11 3.72 7.92 6.59
CA ILE A 11 2.41 8.57 6.67
C ILE A 11 1.98 9.09 5.30
N ILE A 12 2.87 9.77 4.56
CA ILE A 12 2.57 10.30 3.23
C ILE A 12 2.21 9.16 2.27
N GLY A 13 2.98 8.07 2.26
CA GLY A 13 2.69 6.90 1.45
C GLY A 13 1.34 6.25 1.79
N ALA A 14 1.04 6.08 3.08
CA ALA A 14 -0.22 5.52 3.55
C ALA A 14 -1.43 6.42 3.18
N VAL A 15 -1.32 7.73 3.35
CA VAL A 15 -2.39 8.68 2.97
C VAL A 15 -2.66 8.64 1.46
N GLY A 16 -1.60 8.55 0.64
CA GLY A 16 -1.75 8.40 -0.81
C GLY A 16 -2.52 7.13 -1.19
N ALA A 17 -2.17 6.00 -0.60
CA ALA A 17 -2.89 4.74 -0.82
C ALA A 17 -4.35 4.81 -0.36
N ILE A 18 -4.63 5.38 0.81
CA ILE A 18 -6.00 5.54 1.34
C ILE A 18 -6.84 6.44 0.42
N MET A 19 -6.26 7.51 -0.11
CA MET A 19 -6.95 8.42 -1.03
C MET A 19 -7.41 7.71 -2.30
N ASP A 20 -6.54 6.88 -2.89
CA ASP A 20 -6.84 6.10 -4.08
C ASP A 20 -8.01 5.12 -3.83
N VAL A 21 -7.96 4.35 -2.74
CA VAL A 21 -9.05 3.45 -2.33
C VAL A 21 -10.36 4.21 -2.10
N ALA A 22 -10.31 5.37 -1.46
CA ALA A 22 -11.50 6.15 -1.15
C ALA A 22 -12.20 6.65 -2.42
N VAL A 23 -11.43 7.08 -3.42
CA VAL A 23 -11.96 7.51 -4.72
C VAL A 23 -12.61 6.34 -5.45
N ASP A 24 -11.99 5.16 -5.47
CA ASP A 24 -12.52 3.98 -6.14
C ASP A 24 -13.83 3.47 -5.50
N ILE A 25 -13.89 3.44 -4.16
CA ILE A 25 -15.11 3.06 -3.44
C ILE A 25 -16.22 4.09 -3.71
N ALA A 26 -15.91 5.38 -3.67
CA ALA A 26 -16.88 6.44 -3.90
C ALA A 26 -17.43 6.39 -5.33
N ALA A 27 -16.57 6.21 -6.34
CA ALA A 27 -16.97 6.07 -7.73
C ALA A 27 -17.87 4.84 -7.95
N SER A 28 -17.49 3.70 -7.37
CA SER A 28 -18.27 2.46 -7.46
C SER A 28 -19.65 2.60 -6.80
N LEU A 29 -19.72 3.19 -5.61
CA LEU A 29 -20.98 3.46 -4.91
C LEU A 29 -21.86 4.45 -5.68
N TYR A 30 -21.26 5.48 -6.29
CA TYR A 30 -21.96 6.43 -7.13
C TYR A 30 -22.59 5.74 -8.36
N GLU A 31 -21.86 4.83 -9.01
CA GLU A 31 -22.38 4.06 -10.13
C GLU A 31 -23.54 3.14 -9.73
N ILE A 32 -23.41 2.48 -8.58
CA ILE A 32 -24.48 1.65 -8.00
C ILE A 32 -25.73 2.49 -7.72
N LYS A 33 -25.59 3.67 -7.09
CA LYS A 33 -26.72 4.55 -6.80
C LYS A 33 -27.39 5.05 -8.07
N ARG A 34 -26.63 5.34 -9.12
CA ARG A 34 -27.14 5.78 -10.41
C ARG A 34 -27.94 4.70 -11.13
N LYS A 35 -27.50 3.43 -11.07
CA LYS A 35 -28.20 2.28 -11.69
C LYS A 35 -29.39 1.81 -10.85
N LEU A 36 -29.32 1.91 -9.53
CA LEU A 36 -30.36 1.49 -8.59
C LEU A 36 -30.76 2.67 -7.69
N PRO A 37 -31.53 3.65 -8.19
CA PRO A 37 -31.91 4.85 -7.43
C PRO A 37 -32.73 4.53 -6.16
N ASN A 38 -33.52 3.45 -6.18
CA ASN A 38 -34.32 2.98 -5.04
C ASN A 38 -33.55 2.11 -4.03
N SER A 39 -32.23 1.96 -4.18
CA SER A 39 -31.41 1.22 -3.22
C SER A 39 -31.42 1.88 -1.84
N SER A 40 -31.67 1.06 -0.82
CA SER A 40 -31.55 1.42 0.59
C SER A 40 -30.11 1.81 0.94
N PHE A 41 -29.95 2.81 1.79
CA PHE A 41 -28.64 3.24 2.32
C PHE A 41 -27.86 2.06 2.94
N HIS A 42 -28.55 1.16 3.63
CA HIS A 42 -27.93 -0.03 4.22
C HIS A 42 -27.36 -0.98 3.14
N SER A 43 -28.04 -1.10 2.00
CA SER A 43 -27.55 -1.90 0.87
C SER A 43 -26.30 -1.27 0.24
N LEU A 44 -26.27 0.05 0.09
CA LEU A 44 -25.08 0.76 -0.40
C LEU A 44 -23.89 0.60 0.53
N VAL A 45 -24.07 0.77 1.83
CA VAL A 45 -22.99 0.58 2.82
C VAL A 45 -22.48 -0.86 2.78
N ARG A 46 -23.37 -1.85 2.70
CA ARG A 46 -22.97 -3.26 2.57
C ARG A 46 -22.16 -3.51 1.31
N SER A 47 -22.60 -2.98 0.16
CA SER A 47 -21.86 -3.08 -1.09
C SER A 47 -20.51 -2.38 -1.03
N GLY A 48 -20.45 -1.18 -0.44
CA GLY A 48 -19.21 -0.42 -0.27
C GLY A 48 -18.20 -1.16 0.60
N TYR A 49 -18.65 -1.84 1.65
CA TYR A 49 -17.78 -2.66 2.50
C TYR A 49 -17.21 -3.88 1.75
N THR A 50 -18.03 -4.55 0.94
CA THR A 50 -17.57 -5.68 0.10
C THR A 50 -16.54 -5.20 -0.92
N ILE A 51 -16.83 -4.11 -1.63
CA ILE A 51 -15.94 -3.52 -2.64
C ILE A 51 -14.63 -3.06 -2.00
N GLY A 52 -14.72 -2.34 -0.89
CA GLY A 52 -13.54 -1.88 -0.15
C GLY A 52 -12.65 -3.04 0.28
N ARG A 53 -13.21 -4.11 0.84
CA ARG A 53 -12.43 -5.30 1.20
C ARG A 53 -11.70 -5.92 0.01
N ASP A 54 -12.35 -5.99 -1.14
CA ASP A 54 -11.76 -6.58 -2.34
C ASP A 54 -10.63 -5.68 -2.92
N ILE A 55 -10.83 -4.35 -2.93
CA ILE A 55 -9.82 -3.38 -3.39
C ILE A 55 -8.62 -3.31 -2.44
N LEU A 56 -8.86 -3.31 -1.12
CA LEU A 56 -7.77 -3.29 -0.13
C LEU A 56 -6.86 -4.53 -0.29
N GLY A 57 -7.44 -5.69 -0.60
CA GLY A 57 -6.68 -6.92 -0.86
C GLY A 57 -5.78 -6.82 -2.10
N THR A 58 -6.28 -6.26 -3.20
CA THR A 58 -5.48 -6.09 -4.44
C THR A 58 -4.44 -4.98 -4.32
N MET A 59 -4.75 -3.91 -3.59
CA MET A 59 -3.82 -2.81 -3.35
C MET A 59 -2.66 -3.22 -2.44
N ALA A 60 -2.91 -4.02 -1.40
CA ALA A 60 -1.85 -4.56 -0.56
C ALA A 60 -0.82 -5.36 -1.37
N ASN A 61 -1.29 -6.24 -2.27
CA ASN A 61 -0.41 -7.00 -3.17
C ASN A 61 0.39 -6.09 -4.12
N THR A 62 -0.26 -5.06 -4.66
CA THR A 62 0.38 -4.10 -5.57
C THR A 62 1.48 -3.31 -4.85
N LEU A 63 1.25 -2.90 -3.60
CA LEU A 63 2.27 -2.22 -2.80
C LEU A 63 3.44 -3.13 -2.46
N VAL A 64 3.19 -4.38 -2.05
CA VAL A 64 4.28 -5.35 -1.83
C VAL A 64 5.15 -5.47 -3.08
N LEU A 65 4.53 -5.60 -4.26
CA LEU A 65 5.26 -5.67 -5.52
C LEU A 65 6.02 -4.38 -5.86
N ALA A 66 5.41 -3.21 -5.62
CA ALA A 66 6.06 -1.92 -5.85
C ALA A 66 7.29 -1.73 -4.95
N TYR A 67 7.19 -2.09 -3.67
CA TYR A 67 8.31 -2.01 -2.74
C TYR A 67 9.43 -3.00 -3.09
N ILE A 68 9.09 -4.27 -3.38
CA ILE A 68 10.08 -5.26 -3.84
C ILE A 68 10.76 -4.75 -5.12
N GLY A 69 9.99 -4.24 -6.09
CA GLY A 69 10.51 -3.67 -7.33
C GLY A 69 11.45 -2.49 -7.11
N SER A 70 11.11 -1.57 -6.19
CA SER A 70 11.95 -0.42 -5.86
C SER A 70 13.30 -0.81 -5.22
N SER A 71 13.27 -1.81 -4.33
CA SER A 71 14.48 -2.31 -3.65
C SER A 71 15.34 -3.24 -4.54
N LEU A 72 14.75 -3.82 -5.60
CA LEU A 72 15.41 -4.80 -6.47
C LEU A 72 16.68 -4.24 -7.12
N SER A 73 16.65 -3.00 -7.59
CA SER A 73 17.82 -2.36 -8.23
C SER A 73 18.97 -2.17 -7.25
N VAL A 74 18.68 -1.82 -5.99
CA VAL A 74 19.69 -1.64 -4.94
C VAL A 74 20.31 -2.97 -4.56
N VAL A 75 19.50 -4.03 -4.44
CA VAL A 75 19.96 -5.39 -4.17
C VAL A 75 20.85 -5.91 -5.30
N LEU A 76 20.43 -5.75 -6.56
CA LEU A 76 21.21 -6.17 -7.74
C LEU A 76 22.55 -5.43 -7.84
N LEU A 77 22.57 -4.12 -7.57
CA LEU A 77 23.80 -3.32 -7.56
C LEU A 77 24.79 -3.88 -6.52
N HIS A 78 24.35 -4.12 -5.29
CA HIS A 78 25.24 -4.64 -4.24
C HIS A 78 25.68 -6.08 -4.52
N PHE A 79 24.83 -6.90 -5.14
CA PHE A 79 25.20 -8.24 -5.57
C PHE A 79 26.32 -8.20 -6.63
N ALA A 80 26.31 -7.22 -7.54
CA ALA A 80 27.37 -7.01 -8.53
C ALA A 80 28.71 -6.58 -7.90
N TYR A 81 28.69 -5.92 -6.75
CA TYR A 81 29.90 -5.55 -5.99
C TYR A 81 30.46 -6.66 -5.09
N ASN A 82 29.91 -7.90 -5.14
CA ASN A 82 30.28 -9.04 -4.28
C ASN A 82 30.04 -8.80 -2.77
N ASP A 83 29.12 -7.92 -2.40
CA ASP A 83 28.72 -7.79 -1.01
C ASP A 83 27.97 -9.04 -0.52
N SER A 84 28.29 -9.51 0.68
CA SER A 84 27.56 -10.62 1.30
C SER A 84 26.08 -10.24 1.47
N LEU A 85 25.14 -11.16 1.18
CA LEU A 85 23.71 -10.93 1.40
C LEU A 85 23.39 -10.49 2.84
N LEU A 86 24.14 -10.99 3.82
CA LEU A 86 24.01 -10.57 5.23
C LEU A 86 24.46 -9.12 5.46
N TYR A 87 25.42 -8.63 4.67
CA TYR A 87 25.86 -7.25 4.73
C TYR A 87 24.80 -6.32 4.12
N ILE A 88 24.23 -6.69 2.97
CA ILE A 88 23.17 -5.94 2.29
C ILE A 88 21.93 -5.82 3.20
N LEU A 89 21.49 -6.92 3.81
CA LEU A 89 20.32 -6.94 4.69
C LEU A 89 20.50 -6.11 5.96
N ASN A 90 21.74 -5.91 6.43
CA ASN A 90 22.04 -5.08 7.60
C ASN A 90 22.23 -3.59 7.27
N ARG A 91 22.11 -3.18 6.01
CA ARG A 91 22.22 -1.77 5.63
C ARG A 91 20.94 -1.02 5.99
N GLU A 92 21.11 0.14 6.61
CA GLU A 92 20.00 1.01 7.05
C GLU A 92 18.99 1.27 5.92
N MET A 93 19.46 1.54 4.69
CA MET A 93 18.60 1.80 3.54
C MET A 93 17.67 0.62 3.20
N ILE A 94 18.21 -0.60 3.17
CA ILE A 94 17.44 -1.83 2.87
C ILE A 94 16.45 -2.12 4.00
N VAL A 95 16.87 -1.96 5.26
CA VAL A 95 16.00 -2.17 6.43
C VAL A 95 14.83 -1.19 6.43
N VAL A 96 15.05 0.07 6.05
CA VAL A 96 13.99 1.08 5.94
C VAL A 96 13.00 0.73 4.84
N GLU A 97 13.45 0.29 3.66
CA GLU A 97 12.56 -0.17 2.57
C GLU A 97 11.71 -1.38 2.99
N ILE A 98 12.32 -2.37 3.66
CA ILE A 98 11.59 -3.55 4.15
C ILE A 98 10.55 -3.15 5.19
N LEU A 99 10.90 -2.27 6.14
CA LEU A 99 9.96 -1.78 7.16
C LEU A 99 8.83 -0.97 6.52
N GLN A 100 9.12 -0.11 5.55
CA GLN A 100 8.10 0.63 4.81
C GLN A 100 7.16 -0.30 4.04
N ALA A 101 7.69 -1.35 3.42
CA ALA A 101 6.90 -2.35 2.72
C ALA A 101 5.93 -3.07 3.67
N LEU A 102 6.45 -3.57 4.80
CA LEU A 102 5.65 -4.28 5.79
C LEU A 102 4.59 -3.36 6.41
N VAL A 103 4.98 -2.20 6.92
CA VAL A 103 4.07 -1.26 7.58
C VAL A 103 3.04 -0.72 6.60
N GLY A 104 3.43 -0.41 5.37
CA GLY A 104 2.52 0.04 4.31
C GLY A 104 1.47 -1.01 3.96
N SER A 105 1.87 -2.27 3.80
CA SER A 105 0.93 -3.37 3.51
C SER A 105 0.02 -3.69 4.68
N PHE A 106 0.54 -3.73 5.92
CA PHE A 106 -0.30 -3.95 7.11
C PHE A 106 -1.25 -2.79 7.39
N GLY A 107 -0.82 -1.55 7.18
CA GLY A 107 -1.64 -0.36 7.41
C GLY A 107 -2.85 -0.22 6.48
N ILE A 108 -2.90 -0.98 5.38
CA ILE A 108 -4.03 -1.01 4.43
C ILE A 108 -4.93 -2.23 4.68
N LEU A 109 -4.37 -3.32 5.18
CA LEU A 109 -5.14 -4.54 5.50
C LEU A 109 -5.92 -4.45 6.82
N LEU A 110 -5.44 -3.65 7.78
CA LEU A 110 -6.06 -3.39 9.09
C LEU A 110 -7.06 -2.23 9.02
#